data_AF-A0A0V9UNV4-F1
#
_entry.id   AF-A0A0V9UNV4-F1
#
_cell.length_a   1.000
_cell.length_b   1.000
_cell.length_c   1.000
_cell.angle_alpha   90.00
_cell.angle_beta   90.00
_cell.angle_gamma   90.00
#
_symmetry.space_group_name_H-M   'P 1'
#
loop_
_entity.id
_entity.type
_entity.pdbx_description
1 polymer ?
#
loop_
_entity_poly.entity_id
_entity_poly.type
_entity_poly.pdbx_seq_one_letter_code
_entity_poly.pdbx_strand_id
1 'polypeptide(L)'
;MQHENADKDPDLRKRSDAEADAALLPPKPKWWQARWVLRVSPLVAFVLLVLAGWAGLSLFNWWAGDGSDGAAAGAWASAFGATALAVASVWLAWQANVQAKEAAKDQEKRHKDELDRADARLSDELEAQRKHQQLMAISPIWVELVALATAYHQVSKVPEEVALDREEMQKEQDFITPEVLKPVQDAMLEWTDATTDFDVACSNALMMVTEEHTAKMVSELYVQFRVVQGEMGKVAAMALTQSTLDVQIARKSLDAKVEELRLKRRAVIRSAREHIVGEEWLDLSIDGVDPFDVGVGDAFKTPASSK
;
A
#
# COMPACT_ATOMS: atom_id res chain seq x y z
N MET A 1 -22.87 16.49 34.66
CA MET A 1 -22.72 15.08 35.11
C MET A 1 -21.67 14.46 34.22
N GLN A 2 -20.45 14.42 34.76
CA GLN A 2 -19.30 13.72 34.18
C GLN A 2 -19.48 12.23 34.44
N HIS A 3 -19.22 11.38 33.45
CA HIS A 3 -18.55 10.09 33.70
C HIS A 3 -17.72 9.73 32.47
N GLU A 4 -16.43 9.83 32.71
CA GLU A 4 -15.28 9.59 31.86
C GLU A 4 -15.06 8.07 31.78
N ASN A 5 -15.12 7.51 30.58
CA ASN A 5 -14.80 6.12 30.30
C ASN A 5 -13.27 5.93 30.34
N ALA A 6 -12.73 5.88 31.54
CA ALA A 6 -11.38 5.41 31.81
C ALA A 6 -11.41 3.88 31.97
N ASP A 7 -11.56 3.15 30.86
CA ASP A 7 -11.45 1.70 30.88
C ASP A 7 -10.96 1.20 29.51
N LYS A 8 -9.64 1.21 29.33
CA LYS A 8 -8.89 0.40 28.35
C LYS A 8 -7.41 0.77 28.40
N ASP A 9 -6.74 0.36 29.47
CA ASP A 9 -5.29 0.24 29.44
C ASP A 9 -4.88 -1.12 30.05
N PRO A 10 -4.80 -2.19 29.23
CA PRO A 10 -4.47 -3.53 29.70
C PRO A 10 -3.00 -3.66 30.16
N ASP A 11 -2.16 -2.66 29.91
CA ASP A 11 -0.73 -2.68 30.26
C ASP A 11 -0.44 -2.20 31.69
N LEU A 12 -1.37 -1.53 32.37
CA LEU A 12 -1.17 -1.13 33.77
C LEU A 12 -1.39 -2.28 34.76
N ARG A 13 -2.17 -3.31 34.40
CA ARG A 13 -2.40 -4.49 35.27
C ARG A 13 -1.18 -5.40 35.42
N LYS A 14 -0.23 -5.36 34.48
CA LYS A 14 0.98 -6.21 34.57
C LYS A 14 2.04 -5.67 35.53
N ARG A 15 2.00 -4.38 35.88
CA ARG A 15 2.99 -3.78 36.78
C ARG A 15 2.64 -3.93 38.26
N SER A 16 1.36 -3.97 38.64
CA SER A 16 0.96 -4.18 40.04
C SER A 16 1.20 -5.61 40.53
N ASP A 17 1.04 -6.59 39.64
CA ASP A 17 1.21 -8.01 40.02
C ASP A 17 2.69 -8.40 40.10
N ALA A 18 3.56 -7.75 39.31
CA ALA A 18 5.00 -7.97 39.37
C ALA A 18 5.66 -7.46 40.68
N GLU A 19 5.11 -6.41 41.30
CA GLU A 19 5.59 -5.92 42.60
C GLU A 19 4.99 -6.70 43.78
N ALA A 20 3.77 -7.23 43.65
CA ALA A 20 3.15 -8.10 44.65
C ALA A 20 3.82 -9.49 44.73
N ASP A 21 4.22 -10.06 43.59
CA ASP A 21 4.91 -11.36 43.54
C ASP A 21 6.39 -11.28 43.98
N ALA A 22 7.02 -10.10 43.90
CA ALA A 22 8.36 -9.88 44.42
C ALA A 22 8.43 -9.89 45.96
N ALA A 23 7.30 -9.62 46.64
CA ALA A 23 7.21 -9.59 48.10
C ALA A 23 6.96 -10.98 48.74
N LEU A 24 6.61 -11.99 47.95
CA LEU A 24 6.33 -13.36 48.42
C LEU A 24 7.45 -14.37 48.15
N LEU A 25 8.57 -13.94 47.57
CA LEU A 25 9.73 -14.81 47.39
C LEU A 25 10.48 -14.98 48.72
N PRO A 26 10.75 -16.23 49.17
CA PRO A 26 11.53 -16.47 50.38
C PRO A 26 12.90 -15.80 50.26
N PRO A 27 13.48 -15.30 51.38
CA PRO A 27 14.78 -14.64 51.35
C PRO A 27 15.79 -15.56 50.67
N LYS A 28 16.36 -15.07 49.55
CA LYS A 28 17.28 -15.85 48.73
C LYS A 28 18.36 -16.45 49.64
N PRO A 29 18.53 -17.78 49.64
CA PRO A 29 19.43 -18.45 50.57
C PRO A 29 20.88 -17.98 50.34
N LYS A 30 21.62 -17.76 51.42
CA LYS A 30 22.97 -17.13 51.42
C LYS A 30 24.00 -17.77 50.50
N TRP A 31 23.77 -18.98 49.99
CA TRP A 31 24.62 -19.60 48.98
C TRP A 31 24.58 -18.88 47.62
N TRP A 32 23.58 -18.05 47.33
CA TRP A 32 23.58 -17.20 46.13
C TRP A 32 24.60 -16.04 46.17
N GLN A 33 25.04 -15.64 47.37
CA GLN A 33 26.18 -14.73 47.53
C GLN A 33 27.52 -15.43 47.24
N ALA A 34 27.53 -16.77 47.11
CA ALA A 34 28.69 -17.51 46.63
C ALA A 34 28.91 -17.40 45.11
N ARG A 35 28.17 -16.53 44.38
CA ARG A 35 28.55 -16.12 43.02
C ARG A 35 29.94 -15.45 42.97
N TRP A 36 30.43 -14.89 44.08
CA TRP A 36 31.82 -14.44 44.19
C TRP A 36 32.85 -15.58 44.23
N VAL A 37 32.43 -16.79 44.64
CA VAL A 37 33.27 -18.01 44.56
C VAL A 37 33.37 -18.52 43.11
N LEU A 38 32.38 -18.23 42.26
CA LEU A 38 32.47 -18.47 40.81
C LEU A 38 33.32 -17.42 40.06
N ARG A 39 33.75 -16.35 40.75
CA ARG A 39 34.78 -15.40 40.31
C ARG A 39 36.15 -15.71 40.89
N VAL A 40 36.37 -16.94 41.39
CA VAL A 40 37.72 -17.46 41.54
C VAL A 40 38.33 -17.44 40.14
N SER A 41 39.15 -16.41 39.88
CA SER A 41 39.86 -16.22 38.62
C SER A 41 40.40 -17.57 38.16
N PRO A 42 40.33 -17.93 36.86
CA PRO A 42 40.86 -19.20 36.36
C PRO A 42 42.32 -19.41 36.82
N LEU A 43 43.05 -18.32 37.07
CA LEU A 43 44.37 -18.32 37.71
C LEU A 43 44.36 -18.87 39.15
N VAL A 44 43.41 -18.48 40.00
CA VAL A 44 43.30 -18.97 41.39
C VAL A 44 42.83 -20.43 41.40
N ALA A 45 41.91 -20.81 40.51
CA ALA A 45 41.52 -22.21 40.35
C ALA A 45 42.70 -23.07 39.88
N PHE A 46 43.48 -22.57 38.92
CA PHE A 46 44.70 -23.21 38.43
C PHE A 46 45.76 -23.33 39.52
N VAL A 47 46.00 -22.26 40.30
CA VAL A 47 46.95 -22.28 41.44
C VAL A 47 46.51 -23.28 42.50
N LEU A 48 45.21 -23.34 42.84
CA LEU A 48 44.70 -24.35 43.78
C LEU A 48 44.83 -25.77 43.23
N LEU A 49 44.64 -25.98 41.93
CA LEU A 49 44.80 -27.29 41.29
C LEU A 49 46.27 -27.72 41.26
N VAL A 50 47.19 -26.79 40.96
CA VAL A 50 48.64 -27.02 41.04
C VAL A 50 49.08 -27.29 42.47
N LEU A 51 48.58 -26.52 43.45
CA LEU A 51 48.88 -26.73 44.86
C LEU A 51 48.29 -28.03 45.40
N ALA A 52 47.07 -28.41 44.99
CA ALA A 52 46.47 -29.69 45.35
C ALA A 52 47.20 -30.86 44.68
N GLY A 53 47.63 -30.71 43.42
CA GLY A 53 48.48 -31.69 42.73
C GLY A 53 49.85 -31.83 43.40
N TRP A 54 50.45 -30.72 43.82
CA TRP A 54 51.74 -30.71 44.51
C TRP A 54 51.65 -31.26 45.93
N ALA A 55 50.59 -30.91 46.67
CA ALA A 55 50.28 -31.48 47.98
C ALA A 55 49.94 -32.97 47.88
N GLY A 56 49.25 -33.39 46.82
CA GLY A 56 49.03 -34.80 46.50
C GLY A 56 50.35 -35.54 46.28
N LEU A 57 51.25 -34.98 45.45
CA LEU A 57 52.59 -35.52 45.19
C LEU A 57 53.46 -35.60 46.46
N SER A 58 53.40 -34.60 47.34
CA SER A 58 54.20 -34.57 48.56
C SER A 58 53.68 -35.53 49.64
N LEU A 59 52.36 -35.62 49.83
CA LEU A 59 51.74 -36.62 50.69
C LEU A 59 52.01 -38.05 50.18
N PHE A 60 52.09 -38.21 48.86
CA PHE A 60 52.36 -39.49 48.21
C PHE A 60 53.83 -39.91 48.31
N ASN A 61 54.78 -39.00 48.13
CA ASN A 61 56.20 -39.28 48.41
C ASN A 61 56.44 -39.69 49.86
N TRP A 62 55.63 -39.16 50.79
CA TRP A 62 55.67 -39.55 52.19
C TRP A 62 55.05 -40.93 52.45
N TRP A 63 53.98 -41.30 51.73
CA TRP A 63 53.29 -42.58 51.91
C TRP A 63 53.92 -43.75 51.12
N ALA A 64 54.61 -43.47 50.01
CA ALA A 64 55.17 -44.47 49.09
C ALA A 64 56.54 -45.05 49.48
N GLY A 65 57.02 -44.76 50.70
CA GLY A 65 58.34 -45.10 51.26
C GLY A 65 59.21 -46.08 50.46
N ASP A 66 60.33 -45.59 49.94
CA ASP A 66 61.54 -46.21 49.32
C ASP A 66 61.48 -47.61 48.64
N GLY A 67 60.32 -48.17 48.32
CA GLY A 67 60.26 -49.53 47.79
C GLY A 67 58.92 -50.05 47.29
N SER A 68 57.97 -49.20 46.87
CA SER A 68 56.70 -49.68 46.32
C SER A 68 56.40 -49.16 44.90
N ASP A 69 55.86 -50.06 44.08
CA ASP A 69 55.59 -49.93 42.64
C ASP A 69 54.92 -48.62 42.23
N GLY A 70 55.72 -47.67 41.70
CA GLY A 70 55.25 -46.41 41.12
C GLY A 70 54.27 -46.57 39.94
N ALA A 71 54.13 -47.79 39.40
CA ALA A 71 53.18 -48.11 38.34
C ALA A 71 51.71 -48.07 38.83
N ALA A 72 51.43 -48.55 40.06
CA ALA A 72 50.08 -48.51 40.61
C ALA A 72 49.68 -47.06 40.97
N ALA A 73 50.65 -46.27 41.46
CA ALA A 73 50.49 -44.86 41.78
C ALA A 73 50.14 -43.98 40.56
N GLY A 74 50.82 -44.22 39.43
CA GLY A 74 50.54 -43.53 38.17
C GLY A 74 49.15 -43.84 37.62
N ALA A 75 48.61 -45.04 37.88
CA ALA A 75 47.28 -45.44 37.42
C ALA A 75 46.13 -44.70 38.14
N TRP A 76 46.25 -44.43 39.44
CA TRP A 76 45.23 -43.66 40.18
C TRP A 76 45.29 -42.17 39.85
N ALA A 77 46.49 -41.58 39.79
CA ALA A 77 46.65 -40.18 39.43
C ALA A 77 46.17 -39.89 37.99
N SER A 78 46.41 -40.80 37.05
CA SER A 78 45.88 -40.69 35.69
C SER A 78 44.36 -40.88 35.62
N ALA A 79 43.77 -41.76 36.42
CA ALA A 79 42.31 -41.93 36.48
C ALA A 79 41.59 -40.67 36.99
N PHE A 80 42.09 -40.03 38.05
CA PHE A 80 41.53 -38.77 38.54
C PHE A 80 41.78 -37.60 37.59
N GLY A 81 42.97 -37.52 36.99
CA GLY A 81 43.28 -36.51 35.97
C GLY A 81 42.39 -36.63 34.72
N ALA A 82 42.17 -37.87 34.23
CA ALA A 82 41.29 -38.13 33.10
C ALA A 82 39.83 -37.79 33.42
N THR A 83 39.37 -38.10 34.64
CA THR A 83 38.01 -37.76 35.08
C THR A 83 37.83 -36.24 35.21
N ALA A 84 38.83 -35.51 35.73
CA ALA A 84 38.79 -34.05 35.82
C ALA A 84 38.77 -33.38 34.44
N LEU A 85 39.57 -33.88 33.48
CA LEU A 85 39.55 -33.41 32.10
C LEU A 85 38.22 -33.73 31.39
N ALA A 86 37.62 -34.89 31.67
CA ALA A 86 36.30 -35.25 31.13
C ALA A 86 35.18 -34.36 31.69
N VAL A 87 35.20 -34.03 32.98
CA VAL A 87 34.23 -33.09 33.56
C VAL A 87 34.43 -31.68 33.02
N ALA A 88 35.67 -31.23 32.86
CA ALA A 88 35.99 -29.94 32.26
C ALA A 88 35.54 -29.85 30.80
N SER A 89 35.73 -30.91 30.01
CA SER A 89 35.30 -30.94 28.60
C SER A 89 33.77 -30.95 28.47
N VAL A 90 33.05 -31.66 29.34
CA VAL A 90 31.58 -31.63 29.39
C VAL A 90 31.07 -30.24 29.80
N TRP A 91 31.72 -29.58 30.76
CA TRP A 91 31.34 -28.23 31.17
C TRP A 91 31.56 -27.20 30.06
N LEU A 92 32.70 -27.26 29.36
CA LEU A 92 32.97 -26.42 28.19
C LEU A 92 31.98 -26.68 27.04
N ALA A 93 31.66 -27.95 26.77
CA ALA A 93 30.66 -28.31 25.77
C ALA A 93 29.25 -27.82 26.15
N TRP A 94 28.89 -27.84 27.43
CA TRP A 94 27.63 -27.28 27.91
C TRP A 94 27.59 -25.76 27.75
N GLN A 95 28.68 -25.06 28.10
CA GLN A 95 28.77 -23.60 27.94
C GLN A 95 28.72 -23.18 26.47
N ALA A 96 29.41 -23.90 25.58
CA ALA A 96 29.35 -23.69 24.13
C ALA A 96 27.94 -23.92 23.58
N ASN A 97 27.22 -24.94 24.06
CA ASN A 97 25.83 -25.20 23.67
C ASN A 97 24.86 -24.11 24.17
N VAL A 98 25.06 -23.56 25.37
CA VAL A 98 24.26 -22.44 25.88
C VAL A 98 24.49 -21.19 25.03
N GLN A 99 25.75 -20.85 24.73
CA GLN A 99 26.09 -19.72 23.86
C GLN A 99 25.56 -19.92 22.43
N ALA A 100 25.62 -21.13 21.88
CA ALA A 100 25.06 -21.44 20.57
C ALA A 100 23.53 -21.29 20.55
N LYS A 101 22.83 -21.69 21.62
CA LYS A 101 21.37 -21.49 21.75
C LYS A 101 20.99 -20.02 21.89
N GLU A 102 21.77 -19.23 22.62
CA GLU A 102 21.55 -17.79 22.74
C GLU A 102 21.81 -17.09 21.39
N ALA A 103 22.91 -17.41 20.70
CA ALA A 103 23.20 -16.90 19.37
C ALA A 103 22.13 -17.29 18.34
N ALA A 104 21.62 -18.52 18.40
CA ALA A 104 20.53 -18.97 17.53
C ALA A 104 19.23 -18.19 17.78
N LYS A 105 18.88 -17.92 19.04
CA LYS A 105 17.71 -17.09 19.37
C LYS A 105 17.86 -15.65 18.89
N ASP A 106 19.05 -15.08 19.00
CA ASP A 106 19.32 -13.72 18.51
C ASP A 106 19.30 -13.66 16.99
N GLN A 107 19.78 -14.71 16.29
CA GLN A 107 19.65 -14.83 14.84
C GLN A 107 18.20 -15.00 14.40
N GLU A 108 17.42 -15.83 15.08
CA GLU A 108 16.00 -16.04 14.79
C GLU A 108 15.20 -14.74 14.95
N LYS A 109 15.48 -13.95 16.01
CA LYS A 109 14.88 -12.63 16.18
C LYS A 109 15.24 -11.67 15.05
N ARG A 110 16.52 -11.59 14.66
CA ARG A 110 16.95 -10.71 13.55
C ARG A 110 16.29 -11.12 12.24
N HIS A 111 16.24 -12.42 11.95
CA HIS A 111 15.56 -12.93 10.76
C HIS A 111 14.07 -12.61 10.77
N LYS A 112 13.40 -12.73 11.92
CA LYS A 112 11.99 -12.34 12.03
C LYS A 112 11.79 -10.84 11.80
N ASP A 113 12.61 -10.00 12.42
CA ASP A 113 12.57 -8.55 12.22
C ASP A 113 12.85 -8.16 10.75
N GLU A 114 13.73 -8.89 10.06
CA GLU A 114 14.00 -8.70 8.63
C GLU A 114 12.82 -9.11 7.76
N LEU A 115 12.16 -10.23 8.07
CA LEU A 115 10.95 -10.68 7.38
C LEU A 115 9.80 -9.70 7.58
N ASP A 116 9.54 -9.27 8.81
CA ASP A 116 8.46 -8.31 9.12
C ASP A 116 8.69 -6.97 8.38
N ARG A 117 9.95 -6.52 8.26
CA ARG A 117 10.29 -5.33 7.47
C ARG A 117 10.18 -5.55 5.96
N ALA A 118 10.49 -6.74 5.46
CA ALA A 118 10.33 -7.09 4.06
C ALA A 118 8.85 -7.15 3.69
N ASP A 119 8.01 -7.75 4.54
CA ASP A 119 6.56 -7.80 4.38
C ASP A 119 5.94 -6.41 4.40
N ALA A 120 6.37 -5.53 5.30
CA ALA A 120 5.92 -4.14 5.33
C ALA A 120 6.28 -3.38 4.03
N ARG A 121 7.51 -3.54 3.52
CA ARG A 121 7.91 -2.93 2.24
C ARG A 121 7.08 -3.47 1.07
N LEU A 122 6.83 -4.77 1.04
CA LEU A 122 6.01 -5.39 0.01
C LEU A 122 4.56 -4.91 0.08
N SER A 123 3.99 -4.73 1.27
CA SER A 123 2.65 -4.16 1.40
C SER A 123 2.58 -2.72 0.89
N ASP A 124 3.59 -1.91 1.20
CA ASP A 124 3.68 -0.52 0.75
C ASP A 124 3.83 -0.45 -0.79
N GLU A 125 4.67 -1.32 -1.37
CA GLU A 125 4.83 -1.44 -2.83
C GLU A 125 3.55 -1.87 -3.53
N LEU A 126 2.83 -2.86 -2.97
CA LEU A 126 1.54 -3.31 -3.52
C LEU A 126 0.48 -2.21 -3.43
N GLU A 127 0.45 -1.45 -2.34
CA GLU A 127 -0.46 -0.32 -2.21
C GLU A 127 -0.14 0.79 -3.22
N ALA A 128 1.14 1.14 -3.39
CA ALA A 128 1.58 2.09 -4.39
C ALA A 128 1.23 1.64 -5.82
N GLN A 129 1.42 0.36 -6.13
CA GLN A 129 1.02 -0.22 -7.42
C GLN A 129 -0.49 -0.17 -7.63
N ARG A 130 -1.30 -0.48 -6.61
CA ARG A 130 -2.76 -0.36 -6.69
C ARG A 130 -3.20 1.07 -6.94
N LYS A 131 -2.65 2.04 -6.20
CA LYS A 131 -2.92 3.48 -6.40
C LYS A 131 -2.56 3.91 -7.83
N HIS A 132 -1.40 3.47 -8.33
CA HIS A 132 -0.98 3.73 -9.70
C HIS A 132 -1.95 3.14 -10.74
N GLN A 133 -2.38 1.88 -10.56
CA GLN A 133 -3.37 1.25 -11.45
C GLN A 133 -4.72 1.97 -11.44
N GLN A 134 -5.18 2.44 -10.27
CA GLN A 134 -6.41 3.22 -10.16
C GLN A 134 -6.31 4.55 -10.92
N LEU A 135 -5.18 5.25 -10.84
CA LEU A 135 -4.95 6.47 -11.61
C LEU A 135 -4.94 6.20 -13.12
N MET A 136 -4.30 5.12 -13.54
CA MET A 136 -4.27 4.72 -14.95
C MET A 136 -5.67 4.32 -15.47
N ALA A 137 -6.54 3.80 -14.60
CA ALA A 137 -7.92 3.50 -14.98
C ALA A 137 -8.81 4.75 -15.12
N ILE A 138 -8.54 5.80 -14.33
CA ILE A 138 -9.28 7.07 -14.40
C ILE A 138 -8.82 7.92 -15.60
N SER A 139 -7.54 7.85 -15.98
CA SER A 139 -6.95 8.67 -17.04
C SER A 139 -7.73 8.64 -18.38
N PRO A 140 -8.16 7.48 -18.92
CA PRO A 140 -8.96 7.40 -20.14
C PRO A 140 -10.25 8.22 -20.11
N ILE A 141 -10.91 8.36 -18.95
CA ILE A 141 -12.14 9.18 -18.83
C ILE A 141 -11.88 10.60 -19.33
N TRP A 142 -10.68 11.14 -19.11
CA TRP A 142 -10.34 12.51 -19.51
C TRP A 142 -10.18 12.67 -21.01
N VAL A 143 -9.50 11.71 -21.63
CA VAL A 143 -9.32 11.68 -23.09
C VAL A 143 -10.68 11.59 -23.76
N GLU A 144 -11.51 10.67 -23.29
CA GLU A 144 -12.84 10.46 -23.88
C GLU A 144 -13.81 11.60 -23.59
N LEU A 145 -13.70 12.30 -22.45
CA LEU A 145 -14.53 13.47 -22.19
C LEU A 145 -14.19 14.65 -23.12
N VAL A 146 -12.92 14.80 -23.52
CA VAL A 146 -12.50 15.80 -24.51
C VAL A 146 -13.02 15.43 -25.90
N ALA A 147 -12.94 14.15 -26.28
CA ALA A 147 -13.51 13.64 -27.52
C ALA A 147 -15.03 13.88 -27.55
N LEU A 148 -15.73 13.54 -26.46
CA LEU A 148 -17.16 13.76 -26.29
C LEU A 148 -17.54 15.25 -26.39
N ALA A 149 -16.74 16.15 -25.83
CA ALA A 149 -16.99 17.59 -25.96
C ALA A 149 -16.85 18.09 -27.40
N THR A 150 -15.91 17.51 -28.16
CA THR A 150 -15.74 17.80 -29.60
C THR A 150 -16.96 17.31 -30.39
N ALA A 151 -17.33 16.04 -30.20
CA ALA A 151 -18.52 15.44 -30.80
C ALA A 151 -19.78 16.23 -30.45
N TYR A 152 -19.95 16.63 -29.20
CA TYR A 152 -21.05 17.50 -28.77
C TYR A 152 -21.11 18.80 -29.57
N HIS A 153 -19.97 19.47 -29.77
CA HIS A 153 -19.95 20.74 -30.47
C HIS A 153 -20.31 20.61 -31.96
N GLN A 154 -19.90 19.51 -32.60
CA GLN A 154 -20.29 19.20 -33.98
C GLN A 154 -21.79 18.87 -34.06
N VAL A 155 -22.26 17.98 -33.18
CA VAL A 155 -23.62 17.43 -33.21
C VAL A 155 -24.65 18.44 -32.75
N SER A 156 -24.33 19.35 -31.81
CA SER A 156 -25.32 20.31 -31.28
C SER A 156 -25.80 21.36 -32.30
N LYS A 157 -25.11 21.54 -33.42
CA LYS A 157 -25.48 22.52 -34.47
C LYS A 157 -26.40 21.92 -35.53
N VAL A 158 -26.18 20.66 -35.86
CA VAL A 158 -26.87 19.95 -36.95
C VAL A 158 -28.40 19.87 -36.76
N PRO A 159 -28.95 19.59 -35.56
CA PRO A 159 -30.39 19.57 -35.32
C PRO A 159 -31.07 20.91 -35.61
N GLU A 160 -30.40 22.03 -35.36
CA GLU A 160 -30.97 23.36 -35.60
C GLU A 160 -30.96 23.72 -37.08
N GLU A 161 -29.85 23.44 -37.77
CA GLU A 161 -29.72 23.60 -39.23
C GLU A 161 -30.78 22.77 -39.95
N VAL A 162 -30.94 21.50 -39.58
CA VAL A 162 -31.91 20.59 -40.19
C VAL A 162 -33.36 20.99 -39.87
N ALA A 163 -33.62 21.52 -38.67
CA ALA A 163 -34.95 22.03 -38.34
C ALA A 163 -35.32 23.25 -39.19
N LEU A 164 -34.35 24.15 -39.48
CA LEU A 164 -34.55 25.30 -40.36
C LEU A 164 -34.85 24.87 -41.80
N ASP A 165 -34.01 23.98 -42.36
CA ASP A 165 -34.19 23.44 -43.71
C ASP A 165 -35.55 22.73 -43.86
N ARG A 166 -35.96 21.99 -42.82
CA ARG A 166 -37.27 21.31 -42.81
C ARG A 166 -38.43 22.31 -42.81
N GLU A 167 -38.35 23.38 -42.02
CA GLU A 167 -39.39 24.42 -42.00
C GLU A 167 -39.49 25.17 -43.33
N GLU A 168 -38.37 25.34 -44.04
CA GLU A 168 -38.34 25.91 -45.39
C GLU A 168 -39.01 24.98 -46.40
N MET A 169 -38.65 23.69 -46.43
CA MET A 169 -39.30 22.70 -47.30
C MET A 169 -40.79 22.51 -47.01
N GLN A 170 -41.19 22.59 -45.74
CA GLN A 170 -42.61 22.54 -45.36
C GLN A 170 -43.40 23.73 -45.90
N LYS A 171 -42.78 24.92 -46.02
CA LYS A 171 -43.42 26.09 -46.66
C LYS A 171 -43.54 25.92 -48.17
N GLU A 172 -42.54 25.28 -48.79
CA GLU A 172 -42.50 25.01 -50.23
C GLU A 172 -43.39 23.82 -50.66
N GLN A 173 -44.03 23.14 -49.70
CA GLN A 173 -44.82 21.90 -49.91
C GLN A 173 -44.00 20.72 -50.45
N ASP A 174 -42.69 20.77 -50.29
CA ASP A 174 -41.81 19.68 -50.69
C ASP A 174 -41.80 18.55 -49.65
N PHE A 175 -41.64 17.32 -50.14
CA PHE A 175 -41.45 16.16 -49.27
C PHE A 175 -40.06 16.21 -48.64
N ILE A 176 -39.98 15.93 -47.33
CA ILE A 176 -38.69 15.80 -46.63
C ILE A 176 -37.88 14.70 -47.32
N THR A 177 -36.76 15.09 -47.94
CA THR A 177 -35.90 14.16 -48.66
C THR A 177 -34.93 13.45 -47.69
N PRO A 178 -34.44 12.25 -48.05
CA PRO A 178 -33.39 11.57 -47.28
C PRO A 178 -32.12 12.41 -47.11
N GLU A 179 -31.88 13.36 -48.02
CA GLU A 179 -30.72 14.25 -48.01
C GLU A 179 -30.73 15.22 -46.83
N VAL A 180 -31.91 15.62 -46.34
CA VAL A 180 -32.10 16.46 -45.14
C VAL A 180 -31.87 15.66 -43.85
N LEU A 181 -32.16 14.36 -43.89
CA LEU A 181 -32.04 13.47 -42.73
C LEU A 181 -30.60 13.00 -42.52
N LYS A 182 -29.83 12.88 -43.61
CA LYS A 182 -28.48 12.33 -43.59
C LYS A 182 -27.53 13.09 -42.64
N PRO A 183 -27.48 14.44 -42.59
CA PRO A 183 -26.64 15.16 -41.65
C PRO A 183 -26.92 14.80 -40.19
N VAL A 184 -28.19 14.68 -39.79
CA VAL A 184 -28.56 14.27 -38.41
C VAL A 184 -28.10 12.85 -38.14
N GLN A 185 -28.27 11.94 -39.09
CA GLN A 185 -27.85 10.55 -38.94
C GLN A 185 -26.33 10.44 -38.80
N ASP A 186 -25.57 11.10 -39.68
CA ASP A 186 -24.10 11.09 -39.66
C ASP A 186 -23.57 11.70 -38.35
N ALA A 187 -24.16 12.82 -37.90
CA ALA A 187 -23.81 13.45 -36.63
C ALA A 187 -24.14 12.54 -35.42
N MET A 188 -25.30 11.89 -35.42
CA MET A 188 -25.67 10.97 -34.34
C MET A 188 -24.82 9.70 -34.29
N LEU A 189 -24.27 9.26 -35.43
CA LEU A 189 -23.28 8.18 -35.45
C LEU A 189 -21.98 8.60 -34.74
N GLU A 190 -21.43 9.78 -35.07
CA GLU A 190 -20.23 10.32 -34.40
C GLU A 190 -20.47 10.53 -32.88
N TRP A 191 -21.67 11.00 -32.50
CA TRP A 191 -22.07 11.07 -31.10
C TRP A 191 -22.09 9.69 -30.43
N THR A 192 -22.65 8.69 -31.13
CA THR A 192 -22.79 7.34 -30.58
C THR A 192 -21.43 6.69 -30.34
N ASP A 193 -20.50 6.84 -31.28
CA ASP A 193 -19.14 6.33 -31.15
C ASP A 193 -18.43 6.98 -29.93
N ALA A 194 -18.43 8.32 -29.85
CA ALA A 194 -17.84 9.04 -28.71
C ALA A 194 -18.49 8.67 -27.37
N THR A 195 -19.81 8.43 -27.34
CA THR A 195 -20.49 7.99 -26.12
C THR A 195 -20.12 6.57 -25.72
N THR A 196 -19.87 5.69 -26.69
CA THR A 196 -19.48 4.30 -26.44
C THR A 196 -18.08 4.22 -25.86
N ASP A 197 -17.14 5.00 -26.40
CA ASP A 197 -15.77 5.07 -25.89
C ASP A 197 -15.76 5.61 -24.44
N PHE A 198 -16.56 6.65 -24.17
CA PHE A 198 -16.71 7.18 -22.82
C PHE A 198 -17.39 6.19 -21.85
N ASP A 199 -18.40 5.43 -22.30
CA ASP A 199 -19.04 4.36 -21.53
C ASP A 199 -18.02 3.29 -21.12
N VAL A 200 -17.13 2.89 -22.04
CA VAL A 200 -16.05 1.92 -21.79
C VAL A 200 -15.04 2.47 -20.78
N ALA A 201 -14.62 3.73 -20.94
CA ALA A 201 -13.67 4.38 -20.03
C ALA A 201 -14.22 4.45 -18.59
N CYS A 202 -15.48 4.88 -18.43
CA CYS A 202 -16.14 4.93 -17.12
C CYS A 202 -16.31 3.54 -16.51
N SER A 203 -16.70 2.55 -17.32
CA SER A 203 -16.88 1.16 -16.86
C SER A 203 -15.57 0.58 -16.35
N ASN A 204 -14.46 0.81 -17.05
CA ASN A 204 -13.13 0.38 -16.63
C ASN A 204 -12.73 1.01 -15.29
N ALA A 205 -12.93 2.32 -15.13
CA ALA A 205 -12.64 3.01 -13.88
C ALA A 205 -13.50 2.50 -12.72
N LEU A 206 -14.80 2.27 -12.94
CA LEU A 206 -15.69 1.74 -11.89
C LEU A 206 -15.31 0.32 -11.43
N MET A 207 -14.67 -0.48 -12.28
CA MET A 207 -14.17 -1.81 -11.90
C MET A 207 -12.84 -1.77 -11.14
N MET A 208 -11.99 -0.79 -11.46
CA MET A 208 -10.60 -0.74 -10.97
C MET A 208 -10.42 0.15 -9.74
N VAL A 209 -11.22 1.21 -9.60
CA VAL A 209 -11.12 2.17 -8.49
C VAL A 209 -11.76 1.57 -7.25
N THR A 210 -10.93 1.22 -6.26
CA THR A 210 -11.39 0.67 -4.97
C THR A 210 -11.64 1.75 -3.92
N GLU A 211 -11.16 2.97 -4.14
CA GLU A 211 -11.36 4.09 -3.23
C GLU A 211 -12.79 4.61 -3.32
N GLU A 212 -13.51 4.59 -2.20
CA GLU A 212 -14.97 4.77 -2.13
C GLU A 212 -15.42 6.15 -2.63
N HIS A 213 -14.70 7.21 -2.25
CA HIS A 213 -15.08 8.57 -2.61
C HIS A 213 -14.92 8.80 -4.12
N THR A 214 -13.78 8.43 -4.69
CA THR A 214 -13.50 8.57 -6.12
C THR A 214 -14.40 7.66 -6.95
N ALA A 215 -14.65 6.42 -6.51
CA ALA A 215 -15.60 5.52 -7.18
C ALA A 215 -17.02 6.12 -7.23
N LYS A 216 -17.49 6.71 -6.12
CA LYS A 216 -18.78 7.41 -6.08
C LYS A 216 -18.81 8.59 -7.05
N MET A 217 -17.76 9.39 -7.09
CA MET A 217 -17.67 10.55 -8.00
C MET A 217 -17.64 10.13 -9.47
N VAL A 218 -16.93 9.05 -9.82
CA VAL A 218 -16.96 8.46 -11.17
C VAL A 218 -18.36 7.95 -11.51
N SER A 219 -19.03 7.26 -10.59
CA SER A 219 -20.41 6.79 -10.78
C SER A 219 -21.39 7.95 -11.00
N GLU A 220 -21.23 9.03 -10.25
CA GLU A 220 -22.06 10.22 -10.40
C GLU A 220 -21.83 10.96 -11.72
N LEU A 221 -20.59 11.02 -12.18
CA LEU A 221 -20.23 11.53 -13.50
C LEU A 221 -20.89 10.67 -14.58
N TYR A 222 -20.79 9.34 -14.45
CA TYR A 222 -21.37 8.38 -15.38
C TYR A 222 -22.89 8.55 -15.50
N VAL A 223 -23.61 8.63 -14.37
CA VAL A 223 -25.06 8.83 -14.37
C VAL A 223 -25.44 10.14 -15.08
N GLN A 224 -24.73 11.24 -14.81
CA GLN A 224 -25.02 12.50 -15.50
C GLN A 224 -24.72 12.45 -17.00
N PHE A 225 -23.66 11.76 -17.39
CA PHE A 225 -23.36 11.52 -18.79
C PHE A 225 -24.50 10.78 -19.49
N ARG A 226 -25.07 9.74 -18.88
CA ARG A 226 -26.22 9.01 -19.44
C ARG A 226 -27.45 9.90 -19.62
N VAL A 227 -27.66 10.87 -18.73
CA VAL A 227 -28.71 11.88 -18.90
C VAL A 227 -28.43 12.76 -20.12
N VAL A 228 -27.19 13.25 -20.29
CA VAL A 228 -26.78 14.05 -21.46
C VAL A 228 -26.96 13.25 -22.77
N GLN A 229 -26.53 11.99 -22.79
CA GLN A 229 -26.72 11.09 -23.94
C GLN A 229 -28.20 10.95 -24.31
N GLY A 230 -29.07 10.74 -23.32
CA GLY A 230 -30.51 10.65 -23.53
C GLY A 230 -31.14 11.95 -24.03
N GLU A 231 -30.74 13.11 -23.51
CA GLU A 231 -31.24 14.40 -23.99
C GLU A 231 -30.75 14.74 -25.40
N MET A 232 -29.51 14.41 -25.76
CA MET A 232 -29.03 14.60 -27.14
C MET A 232 -29.87 13.82 -28.14
N GLY A 233 -30.18 12.55 -27.83
CA GLY A 233 -31.07 11.74 -28.66
C GLY A 233 -32.47 12.34 -28.82
N LYS A 234 -33.01 12.98 -27.77
CA LYS A 234 -34.29 13.70 -27.85
C LYS A 234 -34.18 14.94 -28.73
N VAL A 235 -33.14 15.76 -28.58
CA VAL A 235 -32.92 16.96 -29.41
C VAL A 235 -32.83 16.58 -30.88
N ALA A 236 -32.08 15.52 -31.20
CA ALA A 236 -32.00 14.99 -32.56
C ALA A 236 -33.36 14.52 -33.10
N ALA A 237 -34.15 13.78 -32.29
CA ALA A 237 -35.49 13.35 -32.69
C ALA A 237 -36.47 14.54 -32.86
N MET A 238 -36.34 15.57 -32.03
CA MET A 238 -37.15 16.79 -32.13
C MET A 238 -36.85 17.57 -33.41
N ALA A 239 -35.59 17.65 -33.84
CA ALA A 239 -35.25 18.28 -35.12
C ALA A 239 -35.98 17.65 -36.32
N LEU A 240 -36.19 16.34 -36.26
CA LEU A 240 -36.89 15.61 -37.33
C LEU A 240 -38.41 15.81 -37.30
N THR A 241 -39.01 16.20 -36.17
CA THR A 241 -40.46 16.11 -35.95
C THR A 241 -41.15 17.37 -35.43
N GLN A 242 -40.42 18.30 -34.80
CA GLN A 242 -40.97 19.45 -34.07
C GLN A 242 -40.49 20.79 -34.64
N SER A 243 -40.99 21.91 -34.12
CA SER A 243 -40.58 23.24 -34.61
C SER A 243 -39.13 23.58 -34.24
N THR A 244 -38.52 24.49 -34.98
CA THR A 244 -37.18 25.05 -34.69
C THR A 244 -37.12 25.64 -33.28
N LEU A 245 -38.18 26.31 -32.83
CA LEU A 245 -38.26 26.90 -31.49
C LEU A 245 -38.17 25.85 -30.39
N ASP A 246 -38.85 24.72 -30.55
CA ASP A 246 -38.82 23.62 -29.58
C ASP A 246 -37.41 23.01 -29.48
N VAL A 247 -36.74 22.84 -30.63
CA VAL A 247 -35.36 22.36 -30.71
C VAL A 247 -34.39 23.30 -30.00
N GLN A 248 -34.53 24.62 -30.18
CA GLN A 248 -33.70 25.61 -29.51
C GLN A 248 -33.88 25.60 -27.98
N ILE A 249 -35.12 25.42 -27.50
CA ILE A 249 -35.40 25.30 -26.07
C ILE A 249 -34.75 24.04 -25.50
N ALA A 250 -34.91 22.90 -26.17
CA ALA A 250 -34.29 21.64 -25.75
C ALA A 250 -32.76 21.71 -25.76
N ARG A 251 -32.16 22.36 -26.77
CA ARG A 251 -30.71 22.60 -26.86
C ARG A 251 -30.19 23.40 -25.65
N LYS A 252 -30.86 24.49 -25.26
CA LYS A 252 -30.47 25.26 -24.07
C LYS A 252 -30.49 24.42 -22.79
N SER A 253 -31.47 23.52 -22.66
CA SER A 253 -31.51 22.59 -21.54
C SER A 253 -30.36 21.58 -21.58
N LEU A 254 -29.99 21.10 -22.76
CA LEU A 254 -28.86 20.20 -22.97
C LEU A 254 -27.53 20.88 -22.63
N ASP A 255 -27.32 22.13 -23.08
CA ASP A 255 -26.12 22.92 -22.77
C ASP A 255 -25.90 23.06 -21.25
N ALA A 256 -26.98 23.30 -20.50
CA ALA A 256 -26.90 23.39 -19.03
C ALA A 256 -26.44 22.07 -18.39
N LYS A 257 -26.89 20.92 -18.90
CA LYS A 257 -26.48 19.59 -18.41
C LYS A 257 -25.04 19.26 -18.80
N VAL A 258 -24.59 19.68 -19.98
CA VAL A 258 -23.19 19.54 -20.38
C VAL A 258 -22.27 20.37 -19.47
N GLU A 259 -22.70 21.56 -19.06
CA GLU A 259 -21.93 22.35 -18.11
C GLU A 259 -21.89 21.72 -16.70
N GLU A 260 -22.99 21.10 -16.26
CA GLU A 260 -22.99 20.29 -15.04
C GLU A 260 -21.99 19.12 -15.13
N LEU A 261 -21.94 18.43 -16.27
CA LEU A 261 -20.99 17.34 -16.52
C LEU A 261 -19.53 17.83 -16.43
N ARG A 262 -19.23 19.01 -16.98
CA ARG A 262 -17.90 19.65 -16.86
C ARG A 262 -17.53 20.01 -15.43
N LEU A 263 -18.50 20.44 -14.62
CA LEU A 263 -18.29 20.70 -13.19
C LEU A 263 -17.98 19.40 -12.45
N LYS A 264 -18.72 18.32 -12.72
CA LYS A 264 -18.46 17.00 -12.11
C LYS A 264 -17.10 16.44 -12.48
N ARG A 265 -16.64 16.60 -13.73
CA ARG A 265 -15.28 16.23 -14.14
C ARG A 265 -14.22 16.83 -13.21
N ARG A 266 -14.28 18.13 -12.95
CA ARG A 266 -13.33 18.82 -12.06
C ARG A 266 -13.34 18.24 -10.65
N ALA A 267 -14.53 17.85 -10.16
CA ALA A 267 -14.67 17.25 -8.84
C ALA A 267 -14.08 15.83 -8.77
N VAL A 268 -14.20 15.02 -9.83
CA VAL A 268 -13.55 13.69 -9.91
C VAL A 268 -12.02 13.84 -9.95
N ILE A 269 -11.48 14.78 -10.75
CA ILE A 269 -10.03 15.05 -10.80
C ILE A 269 -9.52 15.43 -9.41
N ARG A 270 -10.22 16.34 -8.73
CA ARG A 270 -9.87 16.75 -7.36
C ARG A 270 -9.89 15.57 -6.40
N SER A 271 -10.94 14.75 -6.43
CA SER A 271 -11.05 13.55 -5.60
C SER A 271 -9.90 12.57 -5.85
N ALA A 272 -9.58 12.27 -7.10
CA ALA A 272 -8.48 11.36 -7.43
C ALA A 272 -7.13 11.90 -6.92
N ARG A 273 -6.92 13.22 -7.01
CA ARG A 273 -5.72 13.88 -6.48
C ARG A 273 -5.64 13.82 -4.95
N GLU A 274 -6.75 14.09 -4.26
CA GLU A 274 -6.80 14.10 -2.79
C GLU A 274 -6.70 12.68 -2.19
N HIS A 275 -7.40 11.70 -2.77
CA HIS A 275 -7.59 10.39 -2.14
C HIS A 275 -6.73 9.26 -2.72
N ILE A 276 -6.31 9.33 -3.98
CA ILE A 276 -5.50 8.27 -4.61
C ILE A 276 -4.01 8.65 -4.65
N VAL A 277 -3.71 9.90 -5.02
CA VAL A 277 -2.34 10.43 -5.09
C VAL A 277 -1.82 10.82 -3.69
N GLY A 278 -2.67 11.44 -2.87
CA GLY A 278 -2.32 11.92 -1.53
C GLY A 278 -1.60 13.28 -1.54
N GLU A 279 -1.63 14.00 -0.41
CA GLU A 279 -1.04 15.35 -0.26
C GLU A 279 0.48 15.40 -0.52
N GLU A 280 1.20 14.30 -0.28
CA GLU A 280 2.66 14.25 -0.40
C GLU A 280 3.17 14.40 -1.85
N TRP A 281 2.34 14.04 -2.85
CA TRP A 281 2.63 14.23 -4.27
C TRP A 281 2.08 15.55 -4.83
N LEU A 282 1.24 16.26 -4.07
CA LEU A 282 0.66 17.55 -4.45
C LEU A 282 1.70 18.69 -4.40
N ASP A 283 2.70 18.59 -3.53
CA ASP A 283 3.78 19.59 -3.38
C ASP A 283 4.82 19.56 -4.51
N LEU A 284 4.92 18.44 -5.25
CA LEU A 284 5.84 18.30 -6.39
C LEU A 284 5.30 18.92 -7.69
N SER A 285 4.03 19.32 -7.74
CA SER A 285 3.43 19.97 -8.92
C SER A 285 3.39 21.50 -8.82
N ILE A 286 4.18 22.11 -7.92
CA ILE A 286 4.22 23.57 -7.70
C ILE A 286 5.04 24.33 -8.76
N ASP A 287 5.65 23.66 -9.74
CA ASP A 287 6.25 24.32 -10.91
C ASP A 287 5.26 24.56 -12.08
N GLY A 288 4.07 25.05 -11.74
CA GLY A 288 3.24 25.88 -12.64
C GLY A 288 2.61 25.23 -13.88
N VAL A 289 2.77 23.93 -14.10
CA VAL A 289 2.09 23.20 -15.19
C VAL A 289 1.18 22.16 -14.56
N ASP A 290 -0.12 22.44 -14.53
CA ASP A 290 -1.12 21.43 -14.20
C ASP A 290 -1.14 20.42 -15.37
N PRO A 291 -0.76 19.14 -15.15
CA PRO A 291 -0.78 18.12 -16.21
C PRO A 291 -2.19 17.86 -16.75
N PHE A 292 -3.22 18.43 -16.11
CA PHE A 292 -4.61 18.39 -16.53
C PHE A 292 -5.12 19.72 -17.13
N ASP A 293 -4.29 20.76 -17.14
CA ASP A 293 -4.50 22.05 -17.83
C ASP A 293 -3.70 22.12 -19.15
N VAL A 294 -3.42 20.96 -19.75
CA VAL A 294 -2.98 20.91 -21.14
C VAL A 294 -4.16 21.33 -22.00
N GLY A 295 -4.22 22.63 -22.28
CA GLY A 295 -5.02 23.16 -23.36
C GLY A 295 -4.80 22.30 -24.61
N VAL A 296 -5.88 22.03 -25.32
CA VAL A 296 -6.02 21.15 -26.49
C VAL A 296 -4.99 21.40 -27.62
N GLY A 297 -4.08 22.38 -27.49
CA GLY A 297 -3.08 22.76 -28.49
C GLY A 297 -1.66 22.21 -28.33
N ASP A 298 -1.21 21.73 -27.16
CA ASP A 298 0.23 21.42 -26.96
C ASP A 298 0.59 19.93 -26.80
N ALA A 299 -0.40 19.03 -26.71
CA ALA A 299 -0.15 17.59 -26.56
C ALA A 299 0.36 16.88 -27.85
N PHE A 300 0.45 17.60 -28.99
CA PHE A 300 0.86 17.04 -30.29
C PHE A 300 2.22 17.54 -30.83
N LYS A 301 3.10 18.08 -29.97
CA LYS A 301 4.51 18.25 -30.37
C LYS A 301 5.28 16.98 -30.05
N THR A 302 5.39 16.11 -31.04
CA THR A 302 6.42 15.05 -31.07
C THR A 302 7.78 15.65 -30.69
N PRO A 303 8.53 15.08 -29.74
CA PRO A 303 9.86 15.57 -29.44
C PRO A 303 10.72 15.42 -30.68
N ALA A 304 11.26 16.55 -31.16
CA ALA A 304 12.19 16.57 -32.26
C ALA A 304 13.38 15.69 -31.89
N SER A 305 13.65 14.70 -32.73
CA SER A 305 14.88 13.91 -32.76
C SER A 305 16.10 14.83 -32.65
N SER A 306 16.73 14.89 -31.48
CA SER A 306 18.07 15.44 -31.33
C SER A 306 19.09 14.31 -31.45
N LYS A 307 20.02 14.51 -32.39
CA LYS A 307 21.19 13.70 -32.69
C LYS A 307 22.09 13.42 -31.48
#